data_AF-A0A952QSK5-F1
#
_entry.id   AF-A0A952QSK5-F1
#
_cell.length_a   1.000
_cell.length_b   1.000
_cell.length_c   1.000
_cell.angle_alpha   90.00
_cell.angle_beta   90.00
_cell.angle_gamma   90.00
#
_symmetry.space_group_name_H-M   'P 1'
#
loop_
_entity.id
_entity.type
_entity.pdbx_description
1 polymer ?
#
loop_
_entity_poly.entity_id
_entity_poly.type
_entity_poly.pdbx_seq_one_letter_code
_entity_poly.pdbx_strand_id
1 'polypeptide(L)'
;MALIQQDLVAGSEDRLLTLDTETNLQWLNLSQTAGRSYQEIMNGFGQFTTAHGFHYADGRQIGELCGHAGITKGLTEPALTPSPNDARNHQAIQTLQNLMDGKVFHAETNVITSRGIMKPPAPPPNVPTRILGTIRLSLSLLNITGSHAESEGPTASPQTGDPEIGSYLVRNQPEA
;
A
#
# COMPACT_ATOMS: atom_id res chain seq x y z
N MET A 1 5.62 11.87 -13.13
CA MET A 1 5.47 11.36 -11.76
C MET A 1 4.13 11.89 -11.27
N ALA A 2 3.19 11.02 -10.93
CA ALA A 2 1.81 11.39 -10.57
C ALA A 2 1.56 11.50 -9.05
N LEU A 3 2.56 11.19 -8.23
CA LEU A 3 2.40 11.08 -6.77
C LEU A 3 3.10 12.22 -6.04
N ILE A 4 2.42 12.87 -5.11
CA ILE A 4 2.90 14.04 -4.36
C ILE A 4 2.56 13.88 -2.88
N GLN A 5 3.47 14.24 -1.97
CA GLN A 5 3.17 14.26 -0.53
C GLN A 5 2.28 15.45 -0.15
N GLN A 6 1.36 15.21 0.78
CA GLN A 6 0.47 16.21 1.35
C GLN A 6 0.27 15.98 2.83
N ASP A 7 -0.15 17.03 3.53
CA ASP A 7 -0.54 16.93 4.93
C ASP A 7 -1.94 16.32 5.07
N LEU A 8 -2.19 15.56 6.15
CA LEU A 8 -3.54 15.07 6.46
C LEU A 8 -4.51 16.22 6.74
N VAL A 9 -4.01 17.22 7.49
CA VAL A 9 -4.67 18.50 7.77
C VAL A 9 -3.79 19.62 7.24
N ALA A 10 -4.35 20.50 6.40
CA ALA A 10 -3.59 21.56 5.75
C ALA A 10 -2.81 22.42 6.76
N GLY A 11 -1.50 22.56 6.56
CA GLY A 11 -0.62 23.37 7.40
C GLY A 11 -0.12 22.68 8.66
N SER A 12 -0.39 21.38 8.83
CA SER A 12 0.17 20.59 9.94
C SER A 12 1.62 20.16 9.69
N GLU A 13 2.08 20.21 8.43
CA GLU A 13 3.41 19.76 7.99
C GLU A 13 3.71 18.28 8.28
N ASP A 14 2.68 17.47 8.52
CA ASP A 14 2.80 16.07 8.92
C ASP A 14 3.15 15.13 7.75
N ARG A 15 2.89 15.55 6.50
CA ARG A 15 3.14 14.79 5.27
C ARG A 15 2.62 13.35 5.32
N LEU A 16 1.47 13.15 5.97
CA LEU A 16 0.90 11.81 6.17
C LEU A 16 0.12 11.27 4.97
N LEU A 17 -0.04 12.06 3.91
CA LEU A 17 -0.76 11.68 2.71
C LEU A 17 0.15 11.61 1.48
N THR A 18 -0.17 10.68 0.59
CA THR A 18 0.27 10.68 -0.80
C THR A 18 -0.94 10.96 -1.70
N LEU A 19 -0.94 12.08 -2.40
CA LEU A 19 -1.93 12.38 -3.45
C LEU A 19 -1.47 11.73 -4.75
N ASP A 20 -2.34 10.92 -5.35
CA ASP A 20 -2.26 10.51 -6.74
C ASP A 20 -3.05 11.50 -7.62
N THR A 21 -2.33 12.32 -8.39
CA THR A 21 -2.92 13.39 -9.20
C THR A 21 -3.69 12.87 -10.42
N GLU A 22 -3.48 11.62 -10.84
CA GLU A 22 -4.19 11.02 -11.98
C GLU A 22 -5.60 10.54 -11.58
N THR A 23 -5.74 10.03 -10.35
CA THR A 23 -7.01 9.51 -9.81
C THR A 23 -7.71 10.48 -8.85
N ASN A 24 -7.02 11.55 -8.43
CA ASN A 24 -7.45 12.49 -7.40
C ASN A 24 -7.70 11.82 -6.04
N LEU A 25 -6.97 10.73 -5.77
CA LEU A 25 -7.07 9.95 -4.55
C LEU A 25 -5.94 10.30 -3.58
N GLN A 26 -6.31 10.55 -2.32
CA GLN A 26 -5.38 10.72 -1.22
C GLN A 26 -5.21 9.40 -0.47
N TRP A 27 -3.97 8.97 -0.33
CA TRP A 27 -3.57 7.73 0.30
C TRP A 27 -2.93 8.02 1.66
N LEU A 28 -3.38 7.34 2.70
CA LEU A 28 -2.79 7.45 4.04
C LEU A 28 -1.50 6.64 4.13
N ASN A 29 -0.47 7.20 4.76
CA ASN A 29 0.77 6.47 5.03
C ASN A 29 0.50 5.19 5.84
N LEU A 30 1.13 4.10 5.43
CA LEU A 30 0.94 2.77 6.02
C LEU A 30 1.35 2.73 7.50
N SER A 31 2.35 3.51 7.89
CA SER A 31 2.82 3.62 9.29
C SER A 31 1.74 4.11 10.26
N GLN A 32 0.74 4.86 9.78
CA GLN A 32 -0.35 5.37 10.62
C GLN A 32 -1.30 4.28 11.12
N THR A 33 -1.29 3.12 10.46
CA THR A 33 -2.18 1.99 10.76
C THR A 33 -1.41 0.70 11.01
N ALA A 34 -0.08 0.77 11.05
CA ALA A 34 0.79 -0.38 11.35
C ALA A 34 0.42 -0.99 12.71
N GLY A 35 0.32 -2.33 12.78
CA GLY A 35 -0.06 -3.04 14.00
C GLY A 35 -1.56 -3.04 14.30
N ARG A 36 -2.39 -2.41 13.46
CA ARG A 36 -3.85 -2.38 13.65
C ARG A 36 -4.53 -3.40 12.76
N SER A 37 -5.45 -4.14 13.36
CA SER A 37 -6.34 -5.03 12.63
C SER A 37 -7.35 -4.26 11.78
N TYR A 38 -7.91 -4.93 10.78
CA TYR A 38 -9.03 -4.40 9.99
C TYR A 38 -10.20 -3.96 10.87
N GLN A 39 -10.53 -4.74 11.91
CA GLN A 39 -11.65 -4.45 12.80
C GLN A 39 -11.41 -3.17 13.62
N GLU A 40 -10.21 -2.97 14.15
CA GLU A 40 -9.87 -1.73 14.89
C GLU A 40 -10.04 -0.48 14.01
N ILE A 41 -9.60 -0.55 12.75
CA ILE A 41 -9.70 0.57 11.80
C ILE A 41 -11.16 0.84 11.41
N MET A 42 -11.94 -0.21 11.15
CA MET A 42 -13.36 -0.08 10.85
C MET A 42 -14.18 0.38 12.07
N ASN A 43 -13.68 0.12 13.29
CA ASN A 43 -14.27 0.62 14.54
C ASN A 43 -13.84 2.06 14.89
N GLY A 44 -13.12 2.75 13.99
CA GLY A 44 -12.82 4.18 14.13
C GLY A 44 -11.45 4.51 14.71
N PHE A 45 -10.49 3.57 14.71
CA PHE A 45 -9.11 3.90 15.06
C PHE A 45 -8.57 5.09 14.25
N GLY A 46 -7.93 6.04 14.93
CA GLY A 46 -7.36 7.25 14.33
C GLY A 46 -8.40 8.19 13.68
N GLN A 47 -9.70 7.93 13.85
CA GLN A 47 -10.79 8.64 13.17
C GLN A 47 -10.69 8.64 11.63
N PHE A 48 -9.87 7.76 11.05
CA PHE A 48 -9.59 7.77 9.61
C PHE A 48 -10.87 7.44 8.81
N THR A 49 -11.59 6.40 9.22
CA THR A 49 -12.80 5.92 8.55
C THR A 49 -14.07 6.65 8.96
N THR A 50 -14.05 7.38 10.09
CA THR A 50 -15.22 8.03 10.67
C THR A 50 -15.26 9.53 10.39
N ALA A 51 -14.16 10.26 10.64
CA ALA A 51 -14.10 11.72 10.51
C ALA A 51 -13.33 12.18 9.27
N HIS A 52 -12.25 11.47 8.90
CA HIS A 52 -11.42 11.85 7.76
C HIS A 52 -11.88 11.27 6.41
N GLY A 53 -12.91 10.43 6.40
CA GLY A 53 -13.57 9.93 5.18
C GLY A 53 -12.78 8.85 4.42
N PHE A 54 -11.78 8.23 5.04
CA PHE A 54 -11.03 7.14 4.43
C PHE A 54 -11.85 5.86 4.33
N HIS A 55 -11.57 5.07 3.30
CA HIS A 55 -12.04 3.70 3.16
C HIS A 55 -10.90 2.81 2.67
N TYR A 56 -11.02 1.50 2.87
CA TYR A 56 -10.05 0.56 2.33
C TYR A 56 -10.05 0.60 0.79
N ALA A 57 -8.86 0.74 0.22
CA ALA A 57 -8.64 0.63 -1.21
C ALA A 57 -8.78 -0.83 -1.66
N ASP A 58 -9.38 -1.05 -2.83
CA ASP A 58 -9.36 -2.37 -3.45
C ASP A 58 -8.07 -2.64 -4.26
N GLY A 59 -7.91 -3.89 -4.71
CA GLY A 59 -6.73 -4.29 -5.46
C GLY A 59 -6.55 -3.53 -6.79
N ARG A 60 -7.63 -3.01 -7.39
CA ARG A 60 -7.53 -2.21 -8.61
C ARG A 60 -6.95 -0.83 -8.28
N GLN A 61 -7.47 -0.15 -7.27
CA GLN A 61 -6.95 1.15 -6.84
C GLN A 61 -5.47 1.06 -6.44
N ILE A 62 -5.09 -0.02 -5.73
CA ILE A 62 -3.67 -0.23 -5.36
C ILE A 62 -2.81 -0.54 -6.58
N GLY A 63 -3.34 -1.30 -7.55
CA GLY A 63 -2.67 -1.53 -8.83
C GLY A 63 -2.45 -0.25 -9.64
N GLU A 64 -3.44 0.64 -9.67
CA GLU A 64 -3.35 1.98 -10.29
C GLU A 64 -2.30 2.84 -9.57
N LEU A 65 -2.32 2.92 -8.23
CA LEU A 65 -1.28 3.60 -7.42
C LEU A 65 0.13 3.09 -7.75
N CYS A 66 0.31 1.77 -7.77
CA CYS A 66 1.61 1.16 -8.07
C CYS A 66 2.04 1.43 -9.52
N GLY A 67 1.11 1.35 -10.47
CA GLY A 67 1.35 1.67 -11.87
C GLY A 67 1.74 3.15 -12.07
N HIS A 68 1.10 4.07 -11.37
CA HIS A 68 1.42 5.50 -11.39
C HIS A 68 2.77 5.84 -10.73
N ALA A 69 3.21 5.02 -9.76
CA ALA A 69 4.59 5.06 -9.28
C ALA A 69 5.61 4.51 -10.30
N GLY A 70 5.16 3.73 -11.29
CA GLY A 70 6.00 3.10 -12.31
C GLY A 70 6.39 1.65 -12.01
N ILE A 71 5.69 0.99 -11.08
CA ILE A 71 5.89 -0.41 -10.73
C ILE A 71 5.19 -1.29 -11.75
N THR A 72 5.89 -2.28 -12.29
CA THR A 72 5.35 -3.24 -13.27
C THR A 72 5.57 -4.69 -12.85
N LYS A 73 6.66 -4.98 -12.13
CA LYS A 73 7.04 -6.33 -11.69
C LYS A 73 6.10 -6.82 -10.58
N GLY A 74 5.49 -7.97 -10.82
CA GLY A 74 4.47 -8.57 -9.96
C GLY A 74 3.06 -8.01 -10.15
N LEU A 75 2.88 -7.10 -11.11
CA LEU A 75 1.58 -6.54 -11.49
C LEU A 75 1.23 -6.92 -12.93
N THR A 76 2.04 -6.44 -13.87
CA THR A 76 1.88 -6.68 -15.31
C THR A 76 3.03 -7.51 -15.90
N GLU A 77 4.17 -7.54 -15.21
CA GLU A 77 5.33 -8.38 -15.54
C GLU A 77 5.56 -9.44 -14.45
N PRO A 78 6.16 -10.61 -14.76
CA PRO A 78 6.49 -11.60 -13.75
C PRO A 78 7.47 -11.07 -12.67
N ALA A 79 7.18 -11.32 -11.40
CA ALA A 79 7.89 -10.74 -10.26
C ALA A 79 9.41 -11.03 -10.21
N LEU A 80 9.85 -12.24 -10.58
CA LEU A 80 11.24 -12.68 -10.40
C LEU A 80 11.97 -13.01 -11.72
N THR A 81 11.40 -12.65 -12.86
CA THR A 81 12.03 -12.84 -14.17
C THR A 81 12.77 -11.57 -14.61
N PRO A 82 14.05 -11.65 -15.03
CA PRO A 82 14.77 -10.46 -15.51
C PRO A 82 14.01 -9.69 -16.59
N SER A 83 14.03 -8.36 -16.51
CA SER A 83 13.31 -7.46 -17.39
C SER A 83 14.15 -6.20 -17.70
N PRO A 84 14.06 -5.63 -18.92
CA PRO A 84 14.63 -4.31 -19.20
C PRO A 84 14.15 -3.20 -18.25
N ASN A 85 13.00 -3.40 -17.59
CA ASN A 85 12.42 -2.44 -16.66
C ASN A 85 12.92 -2.58 -15.21
N ASP A 86 13.78 -3.55 -14.89
CA ASP A 86 14.18 -3.86 -13.50
C ASP A 86 14.69 -2.63 -12.73
N ALA A 87 15.55 -1.82 -13.35
CA ALA A 87 16.06 -0.60 -12.71
C ALA A 87 14.97 0.44 -12.43
N ARG A 88 14.05 0.62 -13.39
CA ARG A 88 12.92 1.54 -13.26
C ARG A 88 11.94 1.05 -12.19
N ASN A 89 11.63 -0.24 -12.18
CA ASN A 89 10.74 -0.86 -11.20
C ASN A 89 11.32 -0.76 -9.79
N HIS A 90 12.63 -1.03 -9.62
CA HIS A 90 13.32 -0.87 -8.35
C HIS A 90 13.21 0.57 -7.82
N GLN A 91 13.51 1.57 -8.66
CA GLN A 91 13.37 2.98 -8.29
C GLN A 91 11.93 3.35 -7.94
N ALA A 92 10.95 2.86 -8.72
CA ALA A 92 9.53 3.10 -8.48
C ALA A 92 9.07 2.54 -7.13
N ILE A 93 9.49 1.33 -6.77
CA ILE A 93 9.22 0.73 -5.45
C ILE A 93 9.82 1.58 -4.34
N GLN A 94 11.09 1.98 -4.46
CA GLN A 94 11.74 2.83 -3.46
C GLN A 94 10.99 4.16 -3.29
N THR A 95 10.61 4.79 -4.40
CA THR A 95 9.84 6.04 -4.38
C THR A 95 8.49 5.85 -3.68
N LEU A 96 7.72 4.83 -4.05
CA LEU A 96 6.41 4.58 -3.43
C LEU A 96 6.54 4.24 -1.93
N GLN A 97 7.55 3.46 -1.55
CA GLN A 97 7.85 3.17 -0.14
C GLN A 97 8.25 4.42 0.66
N ASN A 98 8.91 5.39 0.04
CA ASN A 98 9.23 6.67 0.70
C ASN A 98 8.01 7.58 0.84
N LEU A 99 7.09 7.52 -0.12
CA LEU A 99 5.85 8.30 -0.11
C LEU A 99 4.84 7.75 0.90
N MET A 100 4.61 6.43 0.87
CA MET A 100 3.61 5.72 1.69
C MET A 100 4.14 5.30 3.07
N ASP A 101 5.45 5.40 3.30
CA ASP A 101 6.11 4.94 4.52
C ASP A 101 5.79 3.45 4.86
N GLY A 102 5.93 3.04 6.13
CA GLY A 102 5.67 1.66 6.57
C GLY A 102 6.74 0.67 6.11
N LYS A 103 7.97 1.17 5.93
CA LYS A 103 9.13 0.35 5.55
C LYS A 103 9.62 -0.48 6.73
N VAL A 104 9.88 -1.76 6.48
CA VAL A 104 10.53 -2.68 7.41
C VAL A 104 11.76 -3.25 6.74
N PHE A 105 12.91 -3.18 7.41
CA PHE A 105 14.16 -3.74 6.91
C PHE A 105 14.37 -5.15 7.47
N HIS A 106 14.54 -6.11 6.56
CA HIS A 106 14.81 -7.51 6.86
C HIS A 106 16.30 -7.79 6.63
N ALA A 107 17.09 -7.74 7.69
CA ALA A 107 18.55 -7.87 7.60
C ALA A 107 19.01 -9.24 7.04
N GLU A 108 18.29 -10.31 7.36
CA GLU A 108 18.62 -11.67 6.92
C GLU A 108 18.54 -11.84 5.41
N THR A 109 17.61 -11.13 4.76
CA THR A 109 17.39 -11.20 3.30
C THR A 109 17.89 -9.97 2.56
N ASN A 110 18.32 -8.93 3.27
CA ASN A 110 18.68 -7.62 2.70
C ASN A 110 17.55 -7.03 1.82
N VAL A 111 16.32 -7.10 2.32
CA VAL A 111 15.12 -6.57 1.65
C VAL A 111 14.46 -5.53 2.54
N ILE A 112 13.97 -4.44 1.93
CA ILE A 112 13.03 -3.52 2.57
C ILE A 112 11.64 -3.83 2.04
N THR A 113 10.70 -4.14 2.95
CA THR A 113 9.30 -4.37 2.60
C THR A 113 8.41 -3.23 3.07
N SER A 114 7.34 -2.95 2.34
CA SER A 114 6.15 -2.31 2.90
C SER A 114 4.93 -3.20 2.60
N ARG A 115 4.02 -3.30 3.57
CA ARG A 115 2.87 -4.21 3.50
C ARG A 115 1.61 -3.47 3.93
N GLY A 116 0.52 -3.68 3.20
CA GLY A 116 -0.76 -3.06 3.53
C GLY A 116 -1.94 -3.98 3.27
N ILE A 117 -2.89 -3.99 4.21
CA ILE A 117 -4.19 -4.66 4.07
C ILE A 117 -5.00 -3.95 2.99
N MET A 118 -5.57 -4.71 2.05
CA MET A 118 -6.50 -4.19 1.05
C MET A 118 -7.95 -4.57 1.35
N LYS A 119 -8.89 -3.84 0.76
CA LYS A 119 -10.31 -4.21 0.74
C LYS A 119 -10.43 -5.61 0.12
N PRO A 120 -11.17 -6.51 0.76
CA PRO A 120 -11.35 -7.85 0.22
C PRO A 120 -12.24 -7.76 -1.03
N PRO A 121 -11.98 -8.55 -2.08
CA PRO A 121 -12.86 -8.61 -3.24
C PRO A 121 -14.28 -8.98 -2.80
N ALA A 122 -15.29 -8.42 -3.49
CA ALA A 122 -16.67 -8.79 -3.22
C ALA A 122 -16.81 -10.32 -3.43
N PRO A 123 -17.34 -11.06 -2.44
CA PRO A 123 -17.51 -12.49 -2.61
C PRO A 123 -18.48 -12.76 -3.77
N PRO A 124 -18.27 -13.82 -4.58
CA PRO A 124 -19.32 -14.38 -5.41
C PRO A 124 -20.52 -14.72 -4.51
N PRO A 125 -21.77 -14.75 -5.05
CA PRO A 125 -22.99 -14.88 -4.25
C PRO A 125 -23.05 -16.07 -3.26
N ASN A 126 -22.15 -17.06 -3.35
CA ASN A 126 -22.15 -18.29 -2.57
C ASN A 126 -20.85 -18.60 -1.80
N VAL A 127 -19.95 -17.62 -1.58
CA VAL A 127 -18.73 -17.85 -0.80
C VAL A 127 -18.83 -17.09 0.53
N PRO A 128 -19.00 -17.80 1.67
CA PRO A 128 -19.00 -17.15 2.97
C PRO A 128 -17.55 -16.78 3.33
N THR A 129 -17.37 -15.53 3.75
CA THR A 129 -16.15 -14.90 4.28
C THR A 129 -15.24 -14.19 3.25
N ARG A 130 -15.09 -12.88 3.49
CA ARG A 130 -14.16 -11.97 2.82
C ARG A 130 -12.73 -12.30 3.26
N ILE A 131 -11.93 -12.80 2.33
CA ILE A 131 -10.48 -12.93 2.51
C ILE A 131 -9.85 -11.55 2.29
N LEU A 132 -9.30 -10.98 3.36
CA LEU A 132 -8.39 -9.83 3.28
C LEU A 132 -7.03 -10.35 2.83
N GLY A 133 -6.48 -9.78 1.76
CA GLY A 133 -5.08 -9.99 1.36
C GLY A 133 -4.24 -8.78 1.73
N THR A 134 -2.92 -8.93 1.63
CA THR A 134 -1.99 -7.80 1.67
C THR A 134 -1.33 -7.62 0.32
N ILE A 135 -1.00 -6.38 -0.02
CA ILE A 135 0.00 -6.11 -1.06
C ILE A 135 1.32 -5.83 -0.35
N ARG A 136 2.36 -6.52 -0.81
CA ARG A 136 3.74 -6.36 -0.37
C ARG A 136 4.54 -5.73 -1.50
N LEU A 137 5.29 -4.68 -1.18
CA LEU A 137 6.34 -4.16 -2.04
C LEU A 137 7.68 -4.59 -1.48
N SER A 138 8.46 -5.32 -2.26
CA SER A 138 9.79 -5.82 -1.90
C SER A 138 10.85 -5.02 -2.64
N LEU A 139 11.75 -4.37 -1.91
CA LEU A 139 12.92 -3.67 -2.43
C LEU A 139 14.19 -4.44 -2.05
N SER A 140 14.82 -5.12 -3.01
CA SER A 140 16.05 -5.88 -2.79
C SER A 140 17.26 -4.95 -2.73
N LEU A 141 18.03 -4.97 -1.65
CA LEU A 141 19.24 -4.15 -1.51
C LEU A 141 20.48 -4.80 -2.16
N LEU A 142 20.37 -6.05 -2.60
CA LEU A 142 21.48 -6.81 -3.20
C LEU A 142 21.43 -6.81 -4.73
N ASN A 143 20.24 -6.79 -5.33
CA ASN A 143 20.05 -6.81 -6.78
C ASN A 143 18.74 -6.14 -7.18
N ILE A 144 18.76 -5.36 -8.26
CA ILE A 144 17.57 -4.65 -8.73
C ILE A 144 16.48 -5.58 -9.27
N THR A 145 16.86 -6.77 -9.77
CA THR A 145 15.96 -7.75 -10.37
C THR A 145 15.04 -8.41 -9.34
N GLY A 146 15.42 -8.39 -8.06
CA GLY A 146 14.65 -8.92 -6.95
C GLY A 146 13.58 -7.97 -6.41
N SER A 147 13.51 -6.72 -6.89
CA SER A 147 12.47 -5.80 -6.46
C SER A 147 11.16 -6.02 -7.22
N HIS A 148 10.06 -6.22 -6.49
CA HIS A 148 8.75 -6.54 -7.07
C HIS A 148 7.60 -6.22 -6.11
N ALA A 149 6.39 -6.11 -6.65
CA ALA A 149 5.15 -6.19 -5.88
C ALA A 149 4.66 -7.64 -5.79
N GLU A 150 3.93 -7.98 -4.74
CA GLU A 150 3.33 -9.29 -4.55
C GLU A 150 1.99 -9.14 -3.83
N SER A 151 0.98 -9.89 -4.27
CA SER A 151 -0.25 -10.06 -3.49
C SER A 151 -0.09 -11.28 -2.59
N GLU A 152 -0.08 -11.05 -1.28
CA GLU A 152 -0.12 -12.13 -0.31
C GLU A 152 -1.58 -12.44 -0.01
N GLY A 153 -1.95 -13.70 -0.17
CA GLY A 153 -3.31 -14.18 0.09
C GLY A 153 -3.72 -14.10 1.58
N PRO A 154 -4.81 -14.78 1.96
CA PRO A 154 -5.41 -14.72 3.31
C PRO A 154 -4.46 -15.11 4.45
N THR A 155 -3.36 -15.78 4.13
CA THR A 155 -2.41 -16.34 5.10
C THR A 155 -1.64 -15.27 5.86
N ALA A 156 -1.54 -14.05 5.33
CA ALA A 156 -1.00 -12.89 6.03
C ALA A 156 -2.04 -12.36 7.04
N SER A 157 -2.31 -13.11 8.11
CA SER A 157 -3.43 -12.92 9.08
C SER A 157 -3.69 -11.45 9.46
N PRO A 158 -4.57 -10.74 8.73
CA PRO A 158 -4.85 -9.34 8.96
C PRO A 158 -5.87 -9.14 10.10
N GLN A 159 -6.27 -10.25 10.74
CA GLN A 159 -7.22 -10.29 11.85
C GLN A 159 -6.55 -10.03 13.20
N THR A 160 -5.27 -10.38 13.32
CA THR A 160 -4.42 -10.04 14.45
C THR A 160 -3.45 -8.99 13.96
N GLY A 161 -3.53 -7.76 14.48
CA GLY A 161 -2.67 -6.66 14.03
C GLY A 161 -1.18 -7.07 14.01
N ASP A 162 -0.49 -6.74 12.92
CA ASP A 162 0.94 -7.03 12.72
C ASP A 162 1.69 -5.70 12.59
N PRO A 163 2.72 -5.44 13.43
CA PRO A 163 3.43 -4.16 13.43
C PRO A 163 4.11 -3.84 12.09
N GLU A 164 4.32 -4.83 11.21
CA GLU A 164 4.90 -4.64 9.88
C GLU A 164 3.85 -4.36 8.80
N ILE A 165 2.55 -4.47 9.14
CA ILE A 165 1.45 -4.38 8.18
C ILE A 165 0.55 -3.18 8.54
N GLY A 166 0.51 -2.20 7.64
CA GLY A 166 -0.47 -1.11 7.67
C GLY A 166 -1.75 -1.44 6.91
N SER A 167 -2.53 -0.43 6.58
CA SER A 167 -3.73 -0.54 5.76
C SER A 167 -3.71 0.44 4.61
N TYR A 168 -4.02 -0.04 3.40
CA TYR A 168 -4.23 0.82 2.25
C TYR A 168 -5.57 1.53 2.40
N LEU A 169 -5.53 2.70 3.03
CA LEU A 169 -6.67 3.58 3.20
C LEU A 169 -6.59 4.73 2.20
N VAL A 170 -7.70 4.98 1.52
CA VAL A 170 -7.81 5.99 0.48
C VAL A 170 -9.08 6.82 0.66
N ARG A 171 -9.05 8.06 0.20
CA ARG A 171 -10.23 8.94 0.06
C ARG A 171 -10.10 9.79 -1.19
N ASN A 172 -11.21 10.35 -1.65
CA ASN A 172 -11.15 11.43 -2.64
C ASN A 172 -10.56 12.68 -1.99
N GLN A 173 -9.79 13.46 -2.74
CA GLN A 173 -9.39 14.79 -2.29
C GLN A 173 -10.66 15.61 -1.97
N PRO A 174 -10.76 16.21 -0.76
CA PRO A 174 -11.89 17.07 -0.43
C PRO A 174 -11.98 18.25 -1.40
N GLU A 175 -13.20 18.59 -1.84
CA GLU A 175 -13.45 19.83 -2.58
C GLU A 175 -13.10 21.02 -1.68
N ALA A 176 -12.43 22.02 -2.25
CA ALA A 176 -11.98 23.23 -1.55
C ALA A 176 -13.12 24.20 -1.25
#